data_AF-A0A3B3XKL8-F1
#
_entry.id   AF-A0A3B3XKL8-F1
#
_cell.length_a   1.000
_cell.length_b   1.000
_cell.length_c   1.000
_cell.angle_alpha   90.00
_cell.angle_beta   90.00
_cell.angle_gamma   90.00
#
_symmetry.space_group_name_H-M   'P 1'
#
loop_
_entity.id
_entity.type
_entity.pdbx_description
1 polymer ?
#
loop_
_entity_poly.entity_id
_entity_poly.type
_entity_poly.pdbx_seq_one_letter_code
_entity_poly.pdbx_strand_id
1 'polypeptide(L)'
;MWTEKQRGLRVSQEELLCKNACGYYGNPAWKGFCSKCWRERSRPPGSQRQDTRPSSDGVPPTFSKFEEKKNIEKGRRISTVRRLFWGSSSPPKPQETSESHTKMLKAYESLEPGDFTGFLKILRSPPSQRLQSRCTAFLNTMEAYHNLQVQKQSDLVQDFYQSFAEYFRSFPETQVTQIMEHVEKLIMTRLHKWVFCHDSCDDEQKDLALQRRIRSLNWVTPQMLSVPFPDEDTPVTGDPFLPAITAIIEMDAKRAPQDKLACVSKCSQHIFEALSTSNNEPANADDFLTSLVYVVLKANPPRLHSNMQYMIRFGLPHSLMAGESGYYFTNLSCAVAFIEKLDGPALNLSPEQFDGYMRGQRAPAALRRQQKANATQKLLEELQGRQEKLHQGVDALNMQLQKWVQVVNSQLDEATSQFDKVQKEITSQAEASEVVTSSAEDGFQQREEEEQQPESEALEEMI
;
A
#
# COMPACT_ATOMS: atom_id res chain seq x y z
N MET A 1 19.53 46.16 26.39
CA MET A 1 20.88 45.66 26.05
C MET A 1 21.05 44.30 26.69
N TRP A 2 20.75 43.23 25.95
CA TRP A 2 20.88 41.86 26.44
C TRP A 2 22.23 41.30 25.98
N THR A 3 23.00 40.82 26.94
CA THR A 3 24.33 40.25 26.78
C THR A 3 24.24 38.82 26.24
N GLU A 4 24.73 38.60 25.03
CA GLU A 4 24.94 37.27 24.45
C GLU A 4 26.01 36.51 25.23
N LYS A 5 25.60 35.50 25.99
CA LYS A 5 26.51 34.50 26.57
C LYS A 5 27.02 33.58 25.45
N GLN A 6 28.27 33.78 25.01
CA GLN A 6 28.99 32.80 24.20
C GLN A 6 29.14 31.48 24.97
N ARG A 7 28.37 30.46 24.57
CA ARG A 7 28.64 29.06 24.91
C ARG A 7 28.93 28.30 23.61
N GLY A 8 30.19 28.27 23.23
CA GLY A 8 30.70 27.42 22.17
C GLY A 8 32.13 27.02 22.51
N LEU A 9 32.46 25.73 22.37
CA LEU A 9 33.83 25.23 22.42
C LEU A 9 34.61 25.92 21.30
N ARG A 10 35.45 26.90 21.62
CA ARG A 10 36.42 27.45 20.66
C ARG A 10 37.51 26.40 20.50
N VAL A 11 37.40 25.59 19.45
CA VAL A 11 38.54 24.88 18.87
C VAL A 11 39.03 25.76 17.73
N SER A 12 40.28 26.21 17.77
CA SER A 12 40.80 27.04 16.68
C SER A 12 40.96 26.18 15.43
N GLN A 13 40.81 26.78 14.25
CA GLN A 13 40.93 26.03 13.00
C GLN A 13 42.31 25.37 12.86
N GLU A 14 43.35 25.96 13.47
CA GLU A 14 44.69 25.37 13.50
C GLU A 14 44.75 24.06 14.31
N GLU A 15 43.93 23.92 15.37
CA GLU A 15 43.89 22.71 16.21
C GLU A 15 43.19 21.52 15.54
N LEU A 16 42.34 21.78 14.53
CA LEU A 16 41.65 20.75 13.76
C LEU A 16 42.46 20.24 12.57
N LEU A 17 43.50 20.96 12.16
CA LEU A 17 44.29 20.61 11.00
C LEU A 17 45.27 19.47 11.29
N CYS A 18 45.53 18.67 10.27
CA CYS A 18 46.51 17.60 10.33
C CYS A 18 47.89 18.15 10.70
N LYS A 19 48.56 17.53 11.66
CA LYS A 19 49.92 17.89 12.09
C LYS A 19 50.98 17.92 10.98
N ASN A 20 50.73 17.26 9.84
CA ASN A 20 51.61 17.32 8.66
C ASN A 20 51.33 18.54 7.75
N ALA A 21 50.48 19.48 8.18
CA ALA A 21 50.11 20.69 7.42
C ALA A 21 49.67 20.41 5.97
N CYS A 22 49.03 19.26 5.73
CA CYS A 22 48.64 18.82 4.38
C CYS A 22 47.30 19.38 3.89
N GLY A 23 46.69 20.31 4.64
CA GLY A 23 45.40 20.92 4.31
C GLY A 23 44.16 20.10 4.68
N TYR A 24 44.33 18.90 5.26
CA TYR A 24 43.23 18.04 5.72
C TYR A 24 43.08 18.09 7.24
N TYR A 25 41.91 17.75 7.77
CA TYR A 25 41.66 17.68 9.21
C TYR A 25 42.29 16.44 9.86
N GLY A 26 42.90 16.65 11.03
CA GLY A 26 43.37 15.59 11.92
C GLY A 26 42.31 15.25 12.96
N ASN A 27 42.45 14.09 13.60
CA ASN A 27 41.60 13.75 14.75
C ASN A 27 42.43 13.12 15.89
N PRO A 28 41.90 13.11 17.13
CA PRO A 28 42.60 12.54 18.28
C PRO A 28 42.91 11.05 18.14
N ALA A 29 42.02 10.27 17.50
CA ALA A 29 42.20 8.83 17.29
C ALA A 29 43.45 8.51 16.45
N TRP A 30 43.85 9.42 15.56
CA TRP A 30 45.07 9.37 14.76
C TRP A 30 46.13 10.38 15.23
N LYS A 31 46.17 10.71 16.53
CA LYS A 31 47.16 11.60 17.16
C LYS A 31 47.29 12.99 16.53
N GLY A 32 46.22 13.49 15.90
CA GLY A 32 46.17 14.75 15.17
C GLY A 32 46.61 14.65 13.71
N PHE A 33 46.73 13.45 13.13
CA PHE A 33 46.99 13.25 11.70
C PHE A 33 45.69 12.97 10.93
N CYS A 34 45.65 13.31 9.64
CA CYS A 34 44.59 12.87 8.74
C CYS A 34 44.79 11.40 8.35
N SER A 35 43.75 10.77 7.79
CA SER A 35 43.76 9.35 7.41
C SER A 35 44.86 8.96 6.41
N LYS A 36 45.32 9.92 5.58
CA LYS A 36 46.42 9.71 4.63
C LYS A 36 47.76 9.74 5.32
N CYS A 37 48.08 10.83 6.04
CA CYS A 37 49.34 10.98 6.76
C CYS A 37 49.53 9.94 7.87
N TRP A 38 48.43 9.51 8.50
CA TRP A 38 48.46 8.41 9.47
C TRP A 38 48.89 7.08 8.80
N ARG A 39 48.25 6.70 7.69
CA ARG A 39 48.61 5.47 6.95
C ARG A 39 50.04 5.48 6.45
N GLU A 40 50.52 6.64 6.00
CA GLU A 40 51.88 6.80 5.49
C GLU A 40 52.92 6.64 6.60
N ARG A 41 52.63 7.14 7.80
CA ARG A 41 53.48 7.00 8.99
C ARG A 41 53.42 5.62 9.63
N SER A 42 52.28 4.95 9.54
CA SER A 42 52.06 3.60 10.12
C SER A 42 52.55 2.47 9.21
N ARG A 43 53.07 2.76 8.01
CA ARG A 43 53.60 1.74 7.10
C ARG A 43 54.97 1.24 7.58
N PRO A 44 55.18 -0.10 7.64
CA PRO A 44 56.52 -0.65 7.79
C PRO A 44 57.38 -0.34 6.54
N PRO A 45 58.69 -0.08 6.71
CA PRO A 45 59.57 0.24 5.58
C PRO A 45 59.70 -0.97 4.66
N GLY A 46 59.15 -0.88 3.43
CA GLY A 46 59.30 -1.95 2.43
C GLY A 46 58.23 -2.08 1.34
N SER A 47 57.12 -1.33 1.37
CA SER A 47 56.09 -1.42 0.32
C SER A 47 55.94 -0.13 -0.49
N GLN A 48 56.65 -0.04 -1.63
CA GLN A 48 56.38 0.99 -2.64
C GLN A 48 55.41 0.45 -3.71
N ARG A 49 54.25 1.09 -3.84
CA ARG A 49 53.53 1.22 -5.11
C ARG A 49 53.13 2.68 -5.28
N GLN A 50 53.54 3.29 -6.39
CA GLN A 50 53.16 4.65 -6.78
C GLN A 50 51.69 4.68 -7.21
N ASP A 51 50.87 5.46 -6.52
CA ASP A 51 49.55 5.86 -7.00
C ASP A 51 49.65 7.26 -7.61
N THR A 52 49.70 7.32 -8.93
CA THR A 52 49.41 8.52 -9.71
C THR A 52 47.91 8.59 -9.95
N ARG A 53 47.20 9.49 -9.25
CA ARG A 53 45.95 10.10 -9.74
C ARG A 53 45.55 11.36 -8.95
N PRO A 54 44.90 12.36 -9.61
CA PRO A 54 44.77 13.73 -9.13
C PRO A 54 43.58 13.95 -8.17
N SER A 55 43.65 15.09 -7.48
CA SER A 55 42.68 15.61 -6.50
C SER A 55 41.37 16.06 -7.16
N SER A 56 40.23 15.69 -6.61
CA SER A 56 38.96 16.41 -6.83
C SER A 56 38.03 16.27 -5.62
N ASP A 57 37.32 17.36 -5.36
CA ASP A 57 36.67 17.77 -4.12
C ASP A 57 35.46 16.95 -3.64
N GLY A 58 35.10 17.23 -2.38
CA GLY A 58 34.08 16.55 -1.60
C GLY A 58 32.66 16.66 -2.17
N VAL A 59 32.04 15.49 -2.32
CA VAL A 59 30.59 15.27 -2.46
C VAL A 59 30.28 13.96 -1.71
N PRO A 60 29.18 13.86 -0.93
CA PRO A 60 28.84 12.59 -0.26
C PRO A 60 28.56 11.49 -1.29
N PRO A 61 28.76 10.20 -0.96
CA PRO A 61 28.71 9.14 -1.96
C PRO A 61 27.27 8.88 -2.41
N THR A 62 26.96 9.20 -3.66
CA THR A 62 25.75 8.73 -4.36
C THR A 62 25.92 7.29 -4.85
N PHE A 63 24.81 6.55 -4.91
CA PHE A 63 24.68 5.15 -5.34
C PHE A 63 25.46 4.81 -6.63
N SER A 64 25.54 5.76 -7.56
CA SER A 64 26.30 5.68 -8.82
C SER A 64 27.80 5.41 -8.63
N LYS A 65 28.46 6.06 -7.66
CA LYS A 65 29.92 5.90 -7.43
C LYS A 65 30.31 4.56 -6.79
N PHE A 66 29.37 3.88 -6.12
CA PHE A 66 29.61 2.56 -5.52
C PHE A 66 29.53 1.44 -6.58
N GLU A 67 28.62 1.56 -7.56
CA GLU A 67 28.51 0.59 -8.65
C GLU A 67 29.57 0.78 -9.75
N GLU A 68 29.93 2.02 -10.08
CA GLU A 68 30.93 2.31 -11.13
C GLU A 68 32.31 1.74 -10.77
N LYS A 69 32.71 1.84 -9.49
CA LYS A 69 33.95 1.21 -8.98
C LYS A 69 33.89 -0.32 -8.94
N LYS A 70 32.69 -0.90 -8.76
CA LYS A 70 32.46 -2.36 -8.83
C LYS A 70 32.50 -2.85 -10.28
N ASN A 71 32.05 -2.05 -11.25
CA ASN A 71 31.98 -2.40 -12.67
C ASN A 71 33.37 -2.49 -13.34
N ILE A 72 34.29 -1.58 -13.00
CA ILE A 72 35.67 -1.58 -13.54
C ILE A 72 36.51 -2.77 -13.04
N GLU A 73 36.39 -3.14 -11.76
CA GLU A 73 37.05 -4.31 -11.18
C GLU A 73 36.43 -5.63 -11.70
N LYS A 74 35.10 -5.63 -11.95
CA LYS A 74 34.37 -6.75 -12.57
C LYS A 74 34.80 -6.97 -14.02
N GLY A 75 34.99 -5.92 -14.83
CA GLY A 75 35.40 -6.04 -16.25
C GLY A 75 36.65 -6.89 -16.46
N ARG A 76 37.59 -6.87 -15.52
CA ARG A 76 38.85 -7.65 -15.59
C ARG A 76 38.70 -9.11 -15.11
N ARG A 77 37.70 -9.43 -14.28
CA ARG A 77 37.37 -10.81 -13.86
C ARG A 77 36.34 -11.48 -14.78
N ILE A 78 35.53 -10.70 -15.49
CA ILE A 78 34.50 -11.13 -16.44
C ILE A 78 35.08 -11.88 -17.65
N SER A 79 36.27 -11.47 -18.15
CA SER A 79 36.90 -12.16 -19.29
C SER A 79 37.30 -13.62 -18.98
N THR A 80 37.56 -13.93 -17.71
CA THR A 80 37.96 -15.27 -17.26
C THR A 80 36.76 -16.18 -17.04
N VAL A 81 35.63 -15.64 -16.58
CA VAL A 81 34.38 -16.41 -16.37
C VAL A 81 33.66 -16.67 -17.70
N ARG A 82 33.67 -15.71 -18.65
CA ARG A 82 33.23 -15.94 -20.04
C ARG A 82 33.91 -17.15 -20.68
N ARG A 83 35.22 -17.30 -20.45
CA ARG A 83 36.04 -18.39 -21.00
C ARG A 83 35.71 -19.76 -20.39
N LEU A 84 35.29 -19.80 -19.13
CA LEU A 84 35.00 -21.03 -18.40
C LEU A 84 33.56 -21.53 -18.60
N PHE A 85 32.59 -20.63 -18.83
CA PHE A 85 31.18 -21.00 -18.98
C PHE A 85 30.66 -20.99 -20.43
N TRP A 86 31.28 -20.21 -21.33
CA TRP A 86 30.79 -20.04 -22.71
C TRP A 86 31.77 -20.47 -23.81
N GLY A 87 32.92 -21.06 -23.42
CA GLY A 87 33.97 -21.50 -24.35
C GLY A 87 34.64 -20.33 -25.08
N SER A 88 35.86 -20.53 -25.60
CA SER A 88 36.33 -19.63 -26.65
C SER A 88 35.36 -19.72 -27.83
N SER A 89 35.25 -18.64 -28.61
CA SER A 89 34.67 -18.64 -29.96
C SER A 89 34.85 -20.02 -30.60
N SER A 90 33.75 -20.72 -30.84
CA SER A 90 33.77 -22.00 -31.54
C SER A 90 34.51 -21.83 -32.89
N PRO A 91 35.18 -22.87 -33.40
CA PRO A 91 35.86 -22.80 -34.70
C PRO A 91 34.88 -22.33 -35.78
N PRO A 92 35.36 -21.63 -36.84
CA PRO A 92 34.46 -21.00 -37.81
C PRO A 92 33.63 -22.09 -38.48
N LYS A 93 32.32 -22.07 -38.21
CA LYS A 93 31.29 -22.91 -38.84
C LYS A 93 30.20 -22.00 -39.37
N PRO A 94 29.51 -22.43 -40.43
CA PRO A 94 29.40 -21.75 -41.72
C PRO A 94 28.85 -20.33 -41.58
N GLN A 95 29.41 -19.40 -42.37
CA GLN A 95 28.86 -18.05 -42.53
C GLN A 95 27.34 -18.13 -42.66
N GLU A 96 26.63 -17.44 -41.77
CA GLU A 96 25.22 -17.14 -41.97
C GLU A 96 25.07 -16.63 -43.40
N THR A 97 24.13 -17.18 -44.15
CA THR A 97 23.66 -16.49 -45.35
C THR A 97 23.19 -15.13 -44.87
N SER A 98 23.88 -14.06 -45.27
CA SER A 98 23.57 -12.66 -44.92
C SER A 98 22.06 -12.38 -44.92
N GLU A 99 21.35 -13.01 -45.87
CA GLU A 99 19.89 -13.00 -46.00
C GLU A 99 19.09 -13.41 -44.75
N SER A 100 19.50 -14.44 -44.00
CA SER A 100 18.76 -14.92 -42.82
C SER A 100 18.85 -13.91 -41.67
N HIS A 101 20.03 -13.32 -41.48
CA HIS A 101 20.24 -12.25 -40.50
C HIS A 101 19.44 -11.00 -40.88
N THR A 102 19.44 -10.62 -42.15
CA THR A 102 18.61 -9.50 -42.65
C THR A 102 17.11 -9.75 -42.49
N LYS A 103 16.64 -10.98 -42.77
CA LYS A 103 15.22 -11.36 -42.56
C LYS A 103 14.82 -11.30 -41.09
N MET A 104 15.71 -11.71 -40.18
CA MET A 104 15.49 -11.62 -38.73
C MET A 104 15.35 -10.15 -38.31
N LEU A 105 16.31 -9.29 -38.67
CA LEU A 105 16.27 -7.87 -38.32
C LEU A 105 14.98 -7.20 -38.85
N LYS A 106 14.62 -7.39 -40.12
CA LYS A 106 13.39 -6.83 -40.69
C LYS A 106 12.12 -7.23 -39.92
N ALA A 107 12.06 -8.44 -39.38
CA ALA A 107 10.91 -8.88 -38.59
C ALA A 107 10.80 -8.15 -37.24
N TYR A 108 11.93 -7.87 -36.59
CA TYR A 108 11.97 -7.07 -35.35
C TYR A 108 11.77 -5.58 -35.60
N GLU A 109 12.10 -5.08 -36.79
CA GLU A 109 11.90 -3.68 -37.17
C GLU A 109 10.40 -3.32 -37.24
N SER A 110 9.55 -4.27 -37.63
CA SER A 110 8.09 -4.09 -37.69
C SER A 110 7.37 -4.27 -36.35
N LEU A 111 8.10 -4.37 -35.24
CA LEU A 111 7.51 -4.61 -33.92
C LEU A 111 6.96 -3.31 -33.33
N GLU A 112 5.67 -3.31 -32.99
CA GLU A 112 5.02 -2.18 -32.33
C GLU A 112 5.40 -2.12 -30.83
N PRO A 113 5.51 -0.91 -30.24
CA PRO A 113 5.79 -0.75 -28.82
C PRO A 113 4.75 -1.49 -27.96
N GLY A 114 5.22 -2.35 -27.05
CA GLY A 114 4.34 -3.09 -26.15
C GLY A 114 3.73 -4.38 -26.74
N ASP A 115 3.94 -4.70 -28.03
CA ASP A 115 3.45 -5.95 -28.63
C ASP A 115 4.31 -7.17 -28.26
N PHE A 116 4.20 -7.57 -26.99
CA PHE A 116 4.89 -8.77 -26.50
C PHE A 116 4.45 -10.05 -27.22
N THR A 117 3.21 -10.10 -27.73
CA THR A 117 2.72 -11.28 -28.43
C THR A 117 3.34 -11.42 -29.82
N GLY A 118 3.49 -10.32 -30.54
CA GLY A 118 4.22 -10.23 -31.80
C GLY A 118 5.69 -10.57 -31.60
N PHE A 119 6.33 -10.03 -30.56
CA PHE A 119 7.71 -10.40 -30.19
C PHE A 119 7.88 -11.92 -30.04
N LEU A 120 6.97 -12.58 -29.32
CA LEU A 120 7.05 -14.04 -29.14
C LEU A 120 6.82 -14.81 -30.45
N LYS A 121 5.98 -14.31 -31.36
CA LYS A 121 5.80 -14.91 -32.70
C LYS A 121 7.06 -14.77 -33.53
N ILE A 122 7.68 -13.59 -33.55
CA ILE A 122 8.94 -13.33 -34.26
C ILE A 122 10.06 -14.18 -33.66
N LEU A 123 10.19 -14.26 -32.33
CA LEU A 123 11.23 -15.06 -31.69
C LEU A 123 11.12 -16.56 -32.01
N ARG A 124 9.90 -17.09 -32.16
CA ARG A 124 9.67 -18.49 -32.54
C ARG A 124 9.76 -18.75 -34.04
N SER A 125 9.91 -17.71 -34.86
CA SER A 125 10.00 -17.85 -36.31
C SER A 125 11.35 -18.44 -36.74
N PRO A 126 11.43 -19.14 -37.89
CA PRO A 126 12.68 -19.73 -38.36
C PRO A 126 13.87 -18.75 -38.46
N PRO A 127 13.69 -17.48 -38.92
CA PRO A 127 14.78 -16.49 -38.92
C PRO A 127 15.39 -16.19 -37.53
N SER A 128 14.61 -16.35 -36.46
CA SER A 128 15.01 -16.02 -35.08
C SER A 128 15.40 -17.24 -34.25
N GLN A 129 15.47 -18.43 -34.85
CA GLN A 129 15.71 -19.69 -34.15
C GLN A 129 16.97 -19.64 -33.26
N ARG A 130 18.04 -19.00 -33.72
CA ARG A 130 19.29 -18.84 -32.96
C ARG A 130 19.09 -18.04 -31.67
N LEU A 131 18.33 -16.94 -31.72
CA LEU A 131 18.00 -16.13 -30.55
C LEU A 131 17.10 -16.91 -29.58
N GLN A 132 16.12 -17.65 -30.10
CA GLN A 132 15.27 -18.53 -29.29
C GLN A 132 16.08 -19.61 -28.57
N SER A 133 17.00 -20.30 -29.28
CA SER A 133 17.89 -21.30 -28.70
C SER A 133 18.78 -20.69 -27.62
N ARG A 134 19.25 -19.45 -27.81
CA ARG A 134 20.04 -18.73 -26.82
C ARG A 134 19.24 -18.42 -25.55
N CYS A 135 18.00 -17.93 -25.67
CA CYS A 135 17.10 -17.74 -24.53
C CYS A 135 16.86 -19.06 -23.78
N THR A 136 16.59 -20.14 -24.52
CA THR A 136 16.31 -21.46 -23.94
C THR A 136 17.53 -22.02 -23.21
N ALA A 137 18.71 -21.95 -23.84
CA ALA A 137 19.96 -22.39 -23.22
C ALA A 137 20.25 -21.60 -21.95
N PHE A 138 20.08 -20.27 -21.98
CA PHE A 138 20.27 -19.42 -20.81
C PHE A 138 19.33 -19.80 -19.67
N LEU A 139 18.03 -20.00 -19.94
CA LEU A 139 17.06 -20.43 -18.93
C LEU A 139 17.43 -21.78 -18.32
N ASN A 140 17.84 -22.75 -19.13
CA ASN A 140 18.29 -24.07 -18.65
C ASN A 140 19.56 -23.95 -17.79
N THR A 141 20.49 -23.06 -18.14
CA THR A 141 21.68 -22.77 -17.32
C THR A 141 21.26 -22.18 -15.97
N MET A 142 20.38 -21.18 -15.96
CA MET A 142 19.91 -20.57 -14.71
C MET A 142 19.18 -21.59 -13.82
N GLU A 143 18.39 -22.49 -14.42
CA GLU A 143 17.75 -23.60 -13.70
C GLU A 143 18.77 -24.58 -13.11
N ALA A 144 19.80 -24.97 -13.86
CA ALA A 144 20.85 -25.88 -13.36
C ALA A 144 21.68 -25.26 -12.23
N TYR A 145 21.83 -23.94 -12.22
CA TYR A 145 22.66 -23.21 -11.27
C TYR A 145 21.86 -22.28 -10.33
N HIS A 146 20.58 -22.58 -10.09
CA HIS A 146 19.71 -21.75 -9.26
C HIS A 146 20.20 -21.62 -7.80
N ASN A 147 21.01 -22.56 -7.31
CA ASN A 147 21.61 -22.51 -5.97
C ASN A 147 22.78 -21.53 -5.83
N LEU A 148 23.22 -20.89 -6.92
CA LEU A 148 24.26 -19.87 -6.85
C LEU A 148 23.78 -18.65 -6.06
N GLN A 149 24.71 -17.91 -5.46
CA GLN A 149 24.39 -16.65 -4.81
C GLN A 149 23.66 -15.69 -5.78
N VAL A 150 22.63 -15.02 -5.27
CA VAL A 150 21.77 -14.12 -6.07
C VAL A 150 22.56 -13.04 -6.83
N GLN A 151 23.68 -12.56 -6.29
CA GLN A 151 24.53 -11.59 -7.00
C GLN A 151 25.19 -12.17 -8.25
N LYS A 152 25.60 -13.45 -8.22
CA LYS A 152 26.16 -14.13 -9.40
C LYS A 152 25.08 -14.39 -10.43
N GLN A 153 23.87 -14.74 -10.00
CA GLN A 153 22.70 -14.89 -10.87
C GLN A 153 22.34 -13.56 -11.55
N SER A 154 22.37 -12.45 -10.81
CA SER A 154 22.22 -11.09 -11.33
C SER A 154 23.29 -10.76 -12.36
N ASP A 155 24.56 -11.04 -12.08
CA ASP A 155 25.65 -10.80 -13.03
C ASP A 155 25.44 -11.61 -14.34
N LEU A 156 25.01 -12.87 -14.26
CA LEU A 156 24.69 -13.70 -15.44
C LEU A 156 23.52 -13.15 -16.27
N VAL A 157 22.48 -12.63 -15.63
CA VAL A 157 21.33 -12.00 -16.31
C VAL A 157 21.76 -10.70 -17.01
N GLN A 158 22.56 -9.86 -16.34
CA GLN A 158 23.06 -8.62 -16.94
C GLN A 158 24.00 -8.89 -18.12
N ASP A 159 24.88 -9.89 -18.01
CA ASP A 159 25.74 -10.34 -19.12
C ASP A 159 24.89 -10.87 -20.29
N PHE A 160 23.82 -11.61 -20.00
CA PHE A 160 22.88 -12.08 -21.02
C PHE A 160 22.23 -10.88 -21.74
N TYR A 161 21.72 -9.88 -21.03
CA TYR A 161 21.12 -8.70 -21.63
C TYR A 161 22.08 -7.95 -22.56
N GLN A 162 23.31 -7.66 -22.09
CA GLN A 162 24.31 -7.00 -22.92
C GLN A 162 24.59 -7.80 -24.20
N SER A 163 24.76 -9.11 -24.05
CA SER A 163 25.07 -9.99 -25.17
C SER A 163 23.90 -10.21 -26.14
N PHE A 164 22.66 -10.02 -25.69
CA PHE A 164 21.46 -10.10 -26.53
C PHE A 164 21.23 -8.76 -27.26
N ALA A 165 21.50 -7.63 -26.61
CA ALA A 165 21.40 -6.31 -27.22
C ALA A 165 22.39 -6.12 -28.39
N GLU A 166 23.56 -6.79 -28.35
CA GLU A 166 24.57 -6.74 -29.44
C GLU A 166 24.00 -7.14 -30.82
N TYR A 167 22.98 -8.02 -30.87
CA TYR A 167 22.34 -8.42 -32.13
C TYR A 167 21.56 -7.28 -32.81
N PHE A 168 21.12 -6.29 -32.03
CA PHE A 168 20.31 -5.17 -32.50
C PHE A 168 21.10 -3.87 -32.51
N ARG A 169 22.43 -3.91 -32.46
CA ARG A 169 23.29 -2.72 -32.43
C ARG A 169 23.10 -1.78 -33.64
N SER A 170 22.56 -2.30 -34.75
CA SER A 170 22.23 -1.49 -35.94
C SER A 170 20.93 -0.70 -35.81
N PHE A 171 20.11 -0.98 -34.79
CA PHE A 171 18.81 -0.32 -34.59
C PHE A 171 18.97 0.97 -33.78
N PRO A 172 18.01 1.91 -33.88
CA PRO A 172 17.92 3.05 -32.97
C PRO A 172 17.83 2.61 -31.50
N GLU A 173 18.44 3.37 -30.59
CA GLU A 173 18.49 3.05 -29.15
C GLU A 173 17.09 2.85 -28.52
N THR A 174 16.10 3.62 -28.97
CA THR A 174 14.70 3.51 -28.53
C THR A 174 14.09 2.15 -28.90
N GLN A 175 14.36 1.66 -30.12
CA GLN A 175 13.87 0.37 -30.59
C GLN A 175 14.61 -0.79 -29.90
N VAL A 176 15.92 -0.65 -29.67
CA VAL A 176 16.69 -1.63 -28.89
C VAL A 176 16.11 -1.75 -27.48
N THR A 177 15.80 -0.62 -26.85
CA THR A 177 15.18 -0.57 -25.51
C THR A 177 13.86 -1.35 -25.48
N GLN A 178 12.96 -1.10 -26.43
CA GLN A 178 11.67 -1.80 -26.53
C GLN A 178 11.84 -3.33 -26.75
N ILE A 179 12.79 -3.73 -27.59
CA ILE A 179 13.08 -5.16 -27.78
C ILE A 179 13.61 -5.78 -26.49
N MET A 180 14.51 -5.08 -25.79
CA MET A 180 15.10 -5.56 -24.54
C MET A 180 14.07 -5.65 -23.42
N GLU A 181 13.08 -4.76 -23.36
CA GLU A 181 11.91 -4.85 -22.47
C GLU A 181 11.14 -6.18 -22.67
N HIS A 182 10.93 -6.59 -23.91
CA HIS A 182 10.31 -7.89 -24.20
C HIS A 182 11.20 -9.08 -23.80
N VAL A 183 12.51 -8.96 -23.99
CA VAL A 183 13.49 -9.97 -23.55
C VAL A 183 13.47 -10.09 -22.02
N GLU A 184 13.48 -8.97 -21.29
CA GLU A 184 13.36 -8.94 -19.84
C GLU A 184 12.07 -9.62 -19.40
N LYS A 185 10.93 -9.29 -20.04
CA LYS A 185 9.64 -9.93 -19.75
C LYS A 185 9.71 -11.44 -19.87
N LEU A 186 10.27 -11.95 -20.97
CA LEU A 186 10.36 -13.37 -21.27
C LEU A 186 11.24 -14.08 -20.23
N ILE A 187 12.45 -13.58 -20.01
CA ILE A 187 13.44 -14.21 -19.14
C ILE A 187 12.97 -14.15 -17.69
N MET A 188 12.63 -12.96 -17.20
CA MET A 188 12.34 -12.75 -15.78
C MET A 188 11.01 -13.38 -15.35
N THR A 189 10.02 -13.50 -16.25
CA THR A 189 8.79 -14.25 -15.94
C THR A 189 9.07 -15.73 -15.63
N ARG A 190 10.09 -16.32 -16.25
CA ARG A 190 10.51 -17.71 -16.02
C ARG A 190 11.43 -17.82 -14.82
N LEU A 191 12.36 -16.87 -14.66
CA LEU A 191 13.35 -16.89 -13.58
C LEU A 191 12.78 -16.49 -12.21
N HIS A 192 11.69 -15.72 -12.16
CA HIS A 192 11.14 -15.15 -10.92
C HIS A 192 11.04 -16.16 -9.78
N LYS A 193 10.56 -17.38 -10.05
CA LYS A 193 10.39 -18.45 -9.03
C LYS A 193 11.70 -18.90 -8.37
N TRP A 194 12.84 -18.66 -9.02
CA TRP A 194 14.16 -19.00 -8.50
C TRP A 194 14.85 -17.80 -7.88
N VAL A 195 14.75 -16.62 -8.49
CA VAL A 195 15.59 -15.46 -8.10
C VAL A 195 14.92 -14.46 -7.17
N PHE A 196 13.60 -14.46 -7.06
CA PHE A 196 12.87 -13.53 -6.18
C PHE A 196 12.90 -14.03 -4.73
N CYS A 197 13.27 -13.15 -3.79
CA CYS A 197 13.41 -13.51 -2.36
C CYS A 197 14.27 -14.78 -2.15
N HIS A 198 15.45 -14.80 -2.79
CA HIS A 198 16.34 -15.97 -2.83
C HIS A 198 16.94 -16.31 -1.45
N ASP A 199 17.01 -17.60 -1.10
CA ASP A 199 17.49 -18.09 0.21
C ASP A 199 18.92 -17.65 0.60
N SER A 200 19.74 -17.28 -0.38
CA SER A 200 21.11 -16.80 -0.16
C SER A 200 21.20 -15.35 0.36
N CYS A 201 20.09 -14.63 0.50
CA CYS A 201 20.07 -13.24 0.98
C CYS A 201 19.08 -13.05 2.13
N ASP A 202 19.18 -11.92 2.80
CA ASP A 202 18.37 -11.56 3.97
C ASP A 202 17.10 -10.77 3.60
N ASP A 203 16.64 -10.90 2.35
CA ASP A 203 15.53 -10.12 1.82
C ASP A 203 14.22 -10.38 2.60
N GLU A 204 13.92 -11.64 2.96
CA GLU A 204 12.74 -11.99 3.75
C GLU A 204 12.76 -11.37 5.15
N GLN A 205 13.91 -11.41 5.83
CA GLN A 205 14.05 -10.82 7.16
C GLN A 205 13.86 -9.30 7.11
N LYS A 206 14.39 -8.65 6.07
CA LYS A 206 14.20 -7.21 5.84
C LYS A 206 12.76 -6.87 5.48
N ASP A 207 12.08 -7.70 4.69
CA ASP A 207 10.65 -7.55 4.41
C ASP A 207 9.82 -7.61 5.69
N LEU A 208 10.07 -8.59 6.56
CA LEU A 208 9.37 -8.72 7.84
C LEU A 208 9.66 -7.52 8.76
N ALA A 209 10.90 -7.06 8.82
CA ALA A 209 11.28 -5.90 9.61
C ALA A 209 10.58 -4.62 9.10
N LEU A 210 10.62 -4.37 7.80
CA LEU A 210 9.99 -3.22 7.16
C LEU A 210 8.46 -3.27 7.29
N GLN A 211 7.84 -4.43 7.09
CA GLN A 211 6.40 -4.59 7.27
C GLN A 211 5.94 -4.30 8.70
N ARG A 212 6.68 -4.82 9.71
CA ARG A 212 6.40 -4.53 11.13
C ARG A 212 6.59 -3.06 11.44
N ARG A 213 7.62 -2.45 10.86
CA ARG A 213 7.90 -1.02 10.99
C ARG A 213 6.75 -0.19 10.44
N ILE A 214 6.32 -0.41 9.20
CA ILE A 214 5.18 0.30 8.60
C ILE A 214 3.92 0.10 9.45
N ARG A 215 3.64 -1.14 9.87
CA ARG A 215 2.47 -1.44 10.72
C ARG A 215 2.48 -0.68 12.04
N SER A 216 3.64 -0.50 12.67
CA SER A 216 3.78 0.28 13.91
C SER A 216 3.53 1.79 13.73
N LEU A 217 3.59 2.28 12.49
CA LEU A 217 3.39 3.68 12.11
C LEU A 217 2.01 3.95 11.49
N ASN A 218 1.06 3.00 11.56
CA ASN A 218 -0.27 3.18 10.97
C ASN A 218 -1.08 4.37 11.56
N TRP A 219 -0.68 4.83 12.75
CA TRP A 219 -1.25 6.02 13.41
C TRP A 219 -0.82 7.34 12.76
N VAL A 220 0.19 7.36 11.89
CA VAL A 220 0.61 8.59 11.22
C VAL A 220 -0.51 9.12 10.32
N THR A 221 -0.79 10.42 10.43
CA THR A 221 -1.82 11.11 9.65
C THR A 221 -1.18 11.96 8.53
N PRO A 222 -1.92 12.30 7.46
CA PRO A 222 -1.42 13.17 6.39
C PRO A 222 -0.85 14.49 6.92
N GLN A 223 -1.51 15.09 7.92
CA GLN A 223 -1.12 16.38 8.51
C GLN A 223 0.23 16.32 9.25
N MET A 224 0.58 15.18 9.86
CA MET A 224 1.88 15.00 10.53
C MET A 224 3.04 14.95 9.54
N LEU A 225 2.76 14.54 8.29
CA LEU A 225 3.72 14.48 7.20
C LEU A 225 3.66 15.72 6.30
N SER A 226 2.80 16.70 6.62
CA SER A 226 2.53 17.87 5.78
C SER A 226 2.09 17.53 4.36
N VAL A 227 1.34 16.43 4.20
CA VAL A 227 0.81 16.01 2.88
C VAL A 227 -0.30 16.98 2.45
N PRO A 228 -0.23 17.56 1.24
CA PRO A 228 -1.35 18.30 0.67
C PRO A 228 -2.52 17.35 0.45
N PHE A 229 -3.60 17.55 1.21
CA PHE A 229 -4.79 16.73 1.14
C PHE A 229 -5.94 17.61 0.63
N PRO A 230 -6.71 17.19 -0.38
CA PRO A 230 -7.84 17.95 -0.88
C PRO A 230 -8.89 18.16 0.23
N ASP A 231 -9.48 19.36 0.29
CA ASP A 231 -10.46 19.72 1.31
C ASP A 231 -11.71 18.81 1.27
N GLU A 232 -12.29 18.55 2.45
CA GLU A 232 -13.43 17.64 2.66
C GLU A 232 -14.70 17.99 1.85
N ASP A 233 -14.77 19.16 1.23
CA ASP A 233 -15.91 19.62 0.41
C ASP A 233 -15.95 19.03 -1.01
N THR A 234 -14.95 18.22 -1.39
CA THR A 234 -15.02 17.44 -2.63
C THR A 234 -15.87 16.18 -2.44
N PRO A 235 -16.84 15.87 -3.31
CA PRO A 235 -17.76 14.73 -3.17
C PRO A 235 -17.10 13.36 -3.38
N VAL A 236 -15.76 13.27 -3.33
CA VAL A 236 -15.01 12.01 -3.45
C VAL A 236 -15.16 11.26 -2.14
N THR A 237 -16.00 10.22 -2.14
CA THR A 237 -16.39 9.43 -0.96
C THR A 237 -15.27 8.53 -0.40
N GLY A 238 -13.99 8.82 -0.66
CA GLY A 238 -12.86 7.95 -0.31
C GLY A 238 -11.49 8.65 -0.29
N ASP A 239 -10.45 7.94 0.18
CA ASP A 239 -9.07 8.45 0.20
C ASP A 239 -8.61 8.77 -1.24
N PRO A 240 -8.21 10.02 -1.55
CA PRO A 240 -7.79 10.43 -2.89
C PRO A 240 -6.56 9.65 -3.39
N PHE A 241 -5.78 9.09 -2.48
CA PHE A 241 -4.61 8.27 -2.82
C PHE A 241 -4.92 6.77 -2.96
N LEU A 242 -6.18 6.34 -2.83
CA LEU A 242 -6.56 4.93 -2.96
C LEU A 242 -6.11 4.27 -4.28
N PRO A 243 -6.16 4.94 -5.45
CA PRO A 243 -5.60 4.39 -6.69
C PRO A 243 -4.09 4.16 -6.60
N ALA A 244 -3.35 5.10 -5.99
CA ALA A 244 -1.91 4.97 -5.79
C ALA A 244 -1.57 3.82 -4.83
N ILE A 245 -2.32 3.70 -3.72
CA ILE A 245 -2.22 2.59 -2.76
C ILE A 245 -2.42 1.24 -3.47
N THR A 246 -3.43 1.15 -4.33
CA THR A 246 -3.72 -0.08 -5.08
C THR A 246 -2.57 -0.42 -6.04
N ALA A 247 -2.09 0.57 -6.79
CA ALA A 247 -1.00 0.39 -7.76
C ALA A 247 0.29 -0.13 -7.11
N ILE A 248 0.67 0.39 -5.93
CA ILE A 248 1.89 -0.07 -5.24
C ILE A 248 1.73 -1.46 -4.62
N ILE A 249 0.52 -1.83 -4.18
CA ILE A 249 0.22 -3.20 -3.70
C ILE A 249 0.31 -4.21 -4.86
N GLU A 250 -0.20 -3.86 -6.04
CA GLU A 250 -0.17 -4.72 -7.22
C GLU A 250 1.25 -5.07 -7.71
N MET A 251 2.26 -4.28 -7.34
CA MET A 251 3.66 -4.50 -7.71
C MET A 251 4.12 -5.94 -7.41
N ASP A 252 3.71 -6.49 -6.28
CA ASP A 252 4.13 -7.83 -5.84
C ASP A 252 3.56 -8.95 -6.72
N ALA A 253 2.41 -8.73 -7.36
CA ALA A 253 1.79 -9.68 -8.28
C ALA A 253 2.50 -9.77 -9.64
N LYS A 254 3.29 -8.76 -10.01
CA LYS A 254 4.01 -8.74 -11.28
C LYS A 254 5.28 -9.59 -11.20
N ARG A 255 5.71 -10.19 -12.31
CA ARG A 255 6.92 -11.05 -12.34
C ARG A 255 8.12 -10.38 -13.00
N ALA A 256 7.91 -9.65 -14.09
CA ALA A 256 8.99 -8.94 -14.76
C ALA A 256 9.33 -7.64 -14.00
N PRO A 257 10.62 -7.27 -13.87
CA PRO A 257 11.03 -6.01 -13.25
C PRO A 257 10.37 -4.78 -13.87
N GLN A 258 10.26 -4.68 -15.20
CA GLN A 258 9.58 -3.58 -15.87
C GLN A 258 8.09 -3.47 -15.49
N ASP A 259 7.39 -4.60 -15.31
CA ASP A 259 5.97 -4.58 -14.94
C ASP A 259 5.83 -4.11 -13.47
N LYS A 260 6.83 -4.40 -12.61
CA LYS A 260 6.92 -3.86 -11.24
C LYS A 260 7.21 -2.35 -11.25
N LEU A 261 8.14 -1.89 -12.08
CA LEU A 261 8.42 -0.46 -12.27
C LEU A 261 7.20 0.28 -12.80
N ALA A 262 6.44 -0.30 -13.72
CA ALA A 262 5.20 0.28 -14.21
C ALA A 262 4.16 0.49 -13.10
N CYS A 263 4.09 -0.41 -12.10
CA CYS A 263 3.26 -0.20 -10.89
C CYS A 263 3.74 1.01 -10.07
N VAL A 264 5.06 1.19 -9.92
CA VAL A 264 5.64 2.35 -9.22
C VAL A 264 5.35 3.66 -9.98
N SER A 265 5.46 3.64 -11.31
CA SER A 265 5.13 4.79 -12.15
C SER A 265 3.64 5.14 -12.08
N LYS A 266 2.75 4.14 -12.15
CA LYS A 266 1.29 4.35 -11.97
C LYS A 266 0.94 4.89 -10.59
N CYS A 267 1.56 4.35 -9.54
CA CYS A 267 1.41 4.87 -8.18
C CYS A 267 1.78 6.37 -8.13
N SER A 268 2.91 6.73 -8.74
CA SER A 268 3.38 8.12 -8.77
C SER A 268 2.46 9.03 -9.59
N GLN A 269 1.97 8.57 -10.74
CA GLN A 269 0.99 9.29 -11.56
C GLN A 269 -0.30 9.59 -10.78
N HIS A 270 -0.86 8.60 -10.09
CA HIS A 270 -2.03 8.79 -9.24
C HIS A 270 -1.78 9.76 -8.07
N ILE A 271 -0.55 9.81 -7.52
CA ILE A 271 -0.18 10.83 -6.54
C ILE A 271 -0.22 12.22 -7.17
N PHE A 272 0.35 12.41 -8.36
CA PHE A 272 0.30 13.71 -9.05
C PHE A 272 -1.13 14.13 -9.41
N GLU A 273 -1.97 13.19 -9.86
CA GLU A 273 -3.39 13.43 -10.12
C GLU A 273 -4.12 13.91 -8.86
N ALA A 274 -3.91 13.24 -7.73
CA ALA A 274 -4.48 13.64 -6.44
C ALA A 274 -4.01 15.04 -6.01
N LEU A 275 -2.71 15.32 -6.14
CA LEU A 275 -2.13 16.62 -5.77
C LEU A 275 -2.60 17.76 -6.68
N SER A 276 -2.78 17.49 -7.98
CA SER A 276 -3.32 18.48 -8.93
C SER A 276 -4.78 18.84 -8.67
N THR A 277 -5.52 17.98 -7.99
CA THR A 277 -6.91 18.24 -7.59
C THR A 277 -6.97 19.07 -6.31
N SER A 278 -5.95 18.97 -5.43
CA SER A 278 -5.89 19.72 -4.17
C SER A 278 -5.29 21.12 -4.30
N ASN A 279 -4.37 21.35 -5.25
CA ASN A 279 -3.65 22.61 -5.40
C ASN A 279 -3.81 23.18 -6.82
N ASN A 280 -4.03 24.49 -6.94
CA ASN A 280 -4.00 25.20 -8.23
C ASN A 280 -2.58 25.34 -8.81
N GLU A 281 -1.55 24.91 -8.07
CA GLU A 281 -0.14 24.95 -8.49
C GLU A 281 0.39 23.53 -8.75
N PRO A 282 1.35 23.36 -9.70
CA PRO A 282 1.97 22.07 -9.94
C PRO A 282 2.66 21.55 -8.67
N ALA A 283 2.41 20.29 -8.32
CA ALA A 283 3.01 19.65 -7.15
C ALA A 283 4.53 19.75 -7.19
N ASN A 284 5.12 20.23 -6.11
CA ASN A 284 6.58 20.27 -5.97
C ASN A 284 7.13 18.87 -5.58
N ALA A 285 8.46 18.73 -5.55
CA ALA A 285 9.10 17.45 -5.22
C ALA A 285 8.88 17.00 -3.77
N ASP A 286 8.75 17.95 -2.83
CA ASP A 286 8.52 17.66 -1.41
C ASP A 286 7.08 17.20 -1.18
N ASP A 287 6.10 17.82 -1.84
CA ASP A 287 4.69 17.41 -1.86
C ASP A 287 4.55 15.98 -2.39
N PHE A 288 5.25 15.66 -3.48
CA PHE A 288 5.28 14.32 -4.05
C PHE A 288 5.90 13.31 -3.08
N LEU A 289 7.06 13.61 -2.50
CA LEU A 289 7.78 12.68 -1.62
C LEU A 289 7.01 12.40 -0.33
N THR A 290 6.46 13.43 0.31
CA THR A 290 5.62 13.30 1.52
C THR A 290 4.36 12.48 1.25
N SER A 291 3.71 12.71 0.10
CA SER A 291 2.57 11.92 -0.37
C SER A 291 2.93 10.47 -0.63
N LEU A 292 4.09 10.21 -1.25
CA LEU A 292 4.58 8.86 -1.50
C LEU A 292 4.89 8.12 -0.18
N VAL A 293 5.49 8.79 0.80
CA VAL A 293 5.69 8.24 2.16
C VAL A 293 4.35 7.85 2.78
N TYR A 294 3.34 8.73 2.69
CA TYR A 294 2.00 8.45 3.19
C TYR A 294 1.36 7.24 2.49
N VAL A 295 1.44 7.17 1.15
CA VAL A 295 0.93 6.05 0.36
C VAL A 295 1.59 4.73 0.78
N VAL A 296 2.92 4.70 0.94
CA VAL A 296 3.64 3.49 1.38
C VAL A 296 3.24 3.10 2.81
N LEU A 297 3.06 4.07 3.71
CA LEU A 297 2.60 3.81 5.09
C LEU A 297 1.19 3.20 5.13
N LYS A 298 0.27 3.70 4.30
CA LYS A 298 -1.11 3.19 4.24
C LYS A 298 -1.22 1.86 3.49
N ALA A 299 -0.47 1.70 2.40
CA ALA A 299 -0.49 0.50 1.60
C ALA A 299 0.16 -0.70 2.31
N ASN A 300 1.24 -0.46 3.08
CA ASN A 300 2.12 -1.50 3.61
C ASN A 300 2.40 -2.62 2.56
N PRO A 301 3.05 -2.28 1.42
CA PRO A 301 3.14 -3.17 0.28
C PRO A 301 3.80 -4.51 0.65
N PRO A 302 3.25 -5.65 0.19
CA PRO A 302 3.81 -6.96 0.49
C PRO A 302 5.20 -7.11 -0.11
N ARG A 303 6.13 -7.67 0.68
CA ARG A 303 7.51 -7.98 0.27
C ARG A 303 8.23 -6.79 -0.38
N LEU A 304 8.02 -5.58 0.15
CA LEU A 304 8.50 -4.33 -0.44
C LEU A 304 10.03 -4.31 -0.65
N HIS A 305 10.80 -4.78 0.33
CA HIS A 305 12.25 -4.86 0.23
C HIS A 305 12.68 -5.84 -0.87
N SER A 306 12.12 -7.05 -0.91
CA SER A 306 12.39 -8.03 -1.97
C SER A 306 12.05 -7.48 -3.35
N ASN A 307 10.91 -6.79 -3.51
CA ASN A 307 10.50 -6.19 -4.77
C ASN A 307 11.51 -5.14 -5.26
N MET A 308 11.98 -4.26 -4.37
CA MET A 308 12.98 -3.25 -4.70
C MET A 308 14.33 -3.88 -5.07
N GLN A 309 14.81 -4.83 -4.27
CA GLN A 309 16.07 -5.52 -4.55
C GLN A 309 16.02 -6.34 -5.84
N TYR A 310 14.88 -6.95 -6.13
CA TYR A 310 14.66 -7.68 -7.38
C TYR A 310 14.76 -6.76 -8.60
N MET A 311 14.13 -5.59 -8.55
CA MET A 311 14.27 -4.58 -9.61
C MET A 311 15.73 -4.14 -9.77
N ILE A 312 16.42 -3.80 -8.67
CA ILE A 312 17.84 -3.39 -8.70
C ILE A 312 18.75 -4.47 -9.31
N ARG A 313 18.53 -5.75 -8.98
CA ARG A 313 19.41 -6.85 -9.39
C ARG A 313 19.15 -7.31 -10.83
N PHE A 314 17.90 -7.31 -11.29
CA PHE A 314 17.49 -7.99 -12.51
C PHE A 314 16.81 -7.10 -13.55
N GLY A 315 16.51 -5.85 -13.21
CA GLY A 315 15.98 -4.86 -14.13
C GLY A 315 17.01 -4.45 -15.18
N LEU A 316 16.51 -3.99 -16.32
CA LEU A 316 17.34 -3.35 -17.35
C LEU A 316 17.98 -2.06 -16.79
N PRO A 317 19.30 -1.85 -16.97
CA PRO A 317 19.99 -0.69 -16.40
C PRO A 317 19.40 0.66 -16.80
N HIS A 318 18.97 0.82 -18.06
CA HIS A 318 18.40 2.08 -18.53
C HIS A 318 17.04 2.40 -17.89
N SER A 319 16.24 1.40 -17.53
CA SER A 319 14.92 1.60 -16.90
C SER A 319 15.03 2.10 -15.45
N LEU A 320 16.16 1.83 -14.78
CA LEU A 320 16.42 2.26 -13.40
C LEU A 320 17.24 3.55 -13.32
N MET A 321 18.17 3.75 -14.26
CA MET A 321 19.14 4.85 -14.21
C MET A 321 18.72 6.10 -14.99
N ALA A 322 17.67 6.01 -15.82
CA ALA A 322 17.22 7.11 -16.66
C ALA A 322 15.68 7.17 -16.75
N GLY A 323 15.18 8.34 -17.15
CA GLY A 323 13.75 8.58 -17.38
C GLY A 323 12.90 8.71 -16.11
N GLU A 324 11.59 8.81 -16.34
CA GLU A 324 10.58 8.97 -15.27
C GLU A 324 10.56 7.78 -14.29
N SER A 325 10.70 6.56 -14.81
CA SER A 325 10.63 5.33 -13.99
C SER A 325 11.79 5.25 -12.99
N GLY A 326 12.99 5.65 -13.40
CA GLY A 326 14.15 5.75 -12.51
C GLY A 326 13.96 6.82 -11.43
N TYR A 327 13.37 7.96 -11.78
CA TYR A 327 13.03 9.02 -10.81
C TYR A 327 12.02 8.52 -9.77
N TYR A 328 10.93 7.87 -10.18
CA TYR A 328 9.93 7.33 -9.26
C TYR A 328 10.49 6.21 -8.38
N PHE A 329 11.30 5.31 -8.95
CA PHE A 329 11.96 4.25 -8.18
C PHE A 329 12.95 4.81 -7.14
N THR A 330 13.66 5.88 -7.48
CA THR A 330 14.56 6.58 -6.55
C THR A 330 13.77 7.22 -5.41
N ASN A 331 12.64 7.87 -5.70
CA ASN A 331 11.78 8.44 -4.67
C ASN A 331 11.15 7.37 -3.77
N LEU A 332 10.76 6.21 -4.31
CA LEU A 332 10.33 5.07 -3.50
C LEU A 332 11.45 4.59 -2.56
N SER A 333 12.69 4.55 -3.06
CA SER A 333 13.85 4.21 -2.24
C SER A 333 14.11 5.21 -1.11
N CYS A 334 13.95 6.50 -1.39
CA CYS A 334 13.99 7.56 -0.39
C CYS A 334 12.86 7.42 0.64
N ALA A 335 11.63 7.16 0.20
CA ALA A 335 10.47 7.01 1.07
C ALA A 335 10.64 5.82 2.03
N VAL A 336 11.12 4.67 1.54
CA VAL A 336 11.40 3.50 2.39
C VAL A 336 12.50 3.79 3.40
N ALA A 337 13.61 4.40 2.98
CA ALA A 337 14.70 4.78 3.88
C ALA A 337 14.26 5.80 4.95
N PHE A 338 13.34 6.71 4.59
CA PHE A 338 12.72 7.64 5.52
C PHE A 338 11.87 6.90 6.56
N ILE A 339 10.99 5.99 6.13
CA ILE A 339 10.13 5.19 7.03
C ILE A 339 10.94 4.34 8.02
N GLU A 340 12.04 3.72 7.55
CA GLU A 340 12.94 2.95 8.40
C GLU A 340 13.53 3.79 9.56
N LYS A 341 13.84 5.06 9.29
CA LYS A 341 14.49 5.98 10.23
C LYS A 341 13.54 7.00 10.87
N LEU A 342 12.25 6.92 10.57
CA LEU A 342 11.26 7.90 11.01
C LEU A 342 11.24 8.06 12.53
N ASP A 343 11.31 9.30 13.02
CA ASP A 343 11.28 9.60 14.44
C ASP A 343 10.28 10.71 14.76
N GLY A 344 10.13 11.05 16.05
CA GLY A 344 9.24 12.12 16.50
C GLY A 344 9.54 13.46 15.82
N PRO A 345 10.79 13.94 15.81
CA PRO A 345 11.18 15.19 15.14
C PRO A 345 10.77 15.24 13.65
N ALA A 346 10.92 14.14 12.91
CA ALA A 346 10.50 14.08 11.50
C ALA A 346 8.99 14.29 11.27
N LEU A 347 8.17 14.12 12.31
CA LEU A 347 6.72 14.34 12.31
C LEU A 347 6.30 15.60 13.07
N ASN A 348 7.25 16.46 13.45
CA ASN A 348 7.01 17.62 14.32
C ASN A 348 6.41 17.24 15.69
N LEU A 349 6.79 16.07 16.23
CA LEU A 349 6.34 15.57 17.53
C LEU A 349 7.48 15.56 18.56
N SER A 350 7.13 15.76 19.84
CA SER A 350 8.08 15.51 20.92
C SER A 350 8.36 14.00 21.05
N PRO A 351 9.54 13.59 21.57
CA PRO A 351 9.86 12.19 21.80
C PRO A 351 8.80 11.46 22.65
N GLU A 352 8.26 12.14 23.65
CA GLU A 352 7.19 11.63 24.52
C GLU A 352 5.86 11.41 23.79
N GLN A 353 5.52 12.32 22.86
CA GLN A 353 4.33 12.19 22.01
C GLN A 353 4.46 10.99 21.07
N PHE A 354 5.61 10.89 20.40
CA PHE A 354 5.92 9.80 19.47
C PHE A 354 5.85 8.43 20.17
N ASP A 355 6.53 8.32 21.31
CA ASP A 355 6.52 7.14 22.16
C ASP A 355 5.11 6.75 22.64
N GLY A 356 4.30 7.75 22.99
CA GLY A 356 2.90 7.54 23.38
C GLY A 356 2.07 6.94 22.24
N TYR A 357 2.29 7.36 20.99
CA TYR A 357 1.62 6.75 19.83
C TYR A 357 2.15 5.33 19.54
N MET A 358 3.47 5.13 19.59
CA MET A 358 4.10 3.82 19.36
C MET A 358 3.67 2.76 20.38
N ARG A 359 3.43 3.15 21.64
CA ARG A 359 2.90 2.26 22.70
C ARG A 359 1.38 2.08 22.66
N GLY A 360 0.68 2.72 21.71
CA GLY A 360 -0.78 2.69 21.62
C GLY A 360 -1.50 3.44 22.75
N GLN A 361 -0.78 4.24 23.55
CA GLN A 361 -1.33 5.05 24.64
C GLN A 361 -2.04 6.31 24.10
N ARG A 362 -1.74 6.70 22.85
CA ARG A 362 -2.37 7.81 22.13
C ARG A 362 -2.88 7.30 20.78
N ALA A 363 -4.06 7.80 20.40
CA ALA A 363 -4.65 7.57 19.09
C ALA A 363 -4.92 8.93 18.43
N PRO A 364 -4.60 9.09 17.12
CA PRO A 364 -4.94 10.29 16.38
C PRO A 364 -6.44 10.58 16.43
N ALA A 365 -6.83 11.86 16.33
CA ALA A 365 -8.22 12.28 16.41
C ALA A 365 -9.14 11.58 15.39
N ALA A 366 -8.65 11.30 14.18
CA ALA A 366 -9.37 10.57 13.13
C ALA A 366 -9.66 9.11 13.53
N LEU A 367 -8.66 8.39 14.07
CA LEU A 367 -8.83 7.04 14.60
C LEU A 367 -9.78 7.01 15.81
N ARG A 368 -9.76 8.04 16.65
CA ARG A 368 -10.74 8.20 17.74
C ARG A 368 -12.16 8.40 17.22
N ARG A 369 -12.38 9.15 16.13
CA ARG A 369 -13.70 9.30 15.51
C ARG A 369 -14.21 7.98 14.95
N GLN A 370 -13.36 7.20 14.29
CA GLN A 370 -13.75 5.90 13.72
C GLN A 370 -14.04 4.86 14.81
N GLN A 371 -13.23 4.83 15.88
CA GLN A 371 -13.52 4.00 17.07
C GLN A 371 -14.82 4.39 17.76
N LYS A 372 -15.08 5.70 17.88
CA LYS A 372 -16.37 6.20 18.37
C LYS A 372 -17.51 5.80 17.44
N ALA A 373 -17.38 5.96 16.13
CA ALA A 373 -18.42 5.57 15.16
C ALA A 373 -18.76 4.08 15.26
N ASN A 374 -17.76 3.20 15.33
CA ASN A 374 -17.96 1.76 15.51
C ASN A 374 -18.61 1.42 16.87
N ALA A 375 -18.25 2.15 17.93
CA ALA A 375 -18.89 1.98 19.23
C ALA A 375 -20.35 2.46 19.21
N THR A 376 -20.63 3.59 18.54
CA THR A 376 -21.99 4.11 18.34
C THR A 376 -22.83 3.16 17.50
N GLN A 377 -22.27 2.54 16.45
CA GLN A 377 -22.97 1.57 15.63
C GLN A 377 -23.39 0.33 16.44
N LYS A 378 -22.49 -0.23 17.26
CA LYS A 378 -22.83 -1.33 18.18
C LYS A 378 -23.93 -0.95 19.17
N LEU A 379 -23.88 0.27 19.69
CA LEU A 379 -24.91 0.77 20.60
C LEU A 379 -26.28 0.91 19.90
N LEU A 380 -26.29 1.37 18.64
CA LEU A 380 -27.51 1.45 17.84
C LEU A 380 -28.12 0.08 17.57
N GLU A 381 -27.30 -0.93 17.22
CA GLU A 381 -27.77 -2.32 17.06
C GLU A 381 -28.36 -2.88 18.37
N GLU A 382 -27.73 -2.59 19.52
CA GLU A 382 -28.25 -3.01 20.82
C GLU A 382 -29.58 -2.32 21.16
N LEU A 383 -29.69 -1.01 20.90
CA LEU A 383 -30.92 -0.25 21.12
C LEU A 383 -32.05 -0.74 20.21
N GLN A 384 -31.75 -1.03 18.95
CA GLN A 384 -32.72 -1.59 18.01
C GLN A 384 -33.25 -2.94 18.51
N GLY A 385 -32.35 -3.83 18.96
CA GLY A 385 -32.75 -5.12 19.54
C GLY A 385 -33.58 -4.99 20.83
N ARG A 386 -33.32 -3.97 21.66
CA ARG A 386 -34.14 -3.66 22.85
C ARG A 386 -35.52 -3.13 22.45
N GLN A 387 -35.58 -2.25 21.47
CA GLN A 387 -36.83 -1.67 20.98
C GLN A 387 -37.75 -2.73 20.37
N GLU A 388 -37.20 -3.69 19.64
CA GLU A 388 -37.96 -4.81 19.08
C GLU A 388 -38.53 -5.74 20.16
N LYS A 389 -37.75 -6.06 21.20
CA LYS A 389 -38.25 -6.81 22.36
C LYS A 389 -39.35 -6.07 23.10
N LEU A 390 -39.22 -4.76 23.24
CA LEU A 390 -40.22 -3.93 23.91
C LEU A 390 -41.52 -3.91 23.10
N HIS A 391 -41.43 -3.77 21.77
CA HIS A 391 -42.58 -3.83 20.87
C HIS A 391 -43.30 -5.18 20.95
N GLN A 392 -42.56 -6.29 20.88
CA GLN A 392 -43.13 -7.64 21.08
C GLN A 392 -43.81 -7.81 22.44
N GLY A 393 -43.25 -7.21 23.50
CA GLY A 393 -43.86 -7.21 24.82
C GLY A 393 -45.17 -6.42 24.88
N VAL A 394 -45.23 -5.27 24.21
CA VAL A 394 -46.45 -4.45 24.08
C VAL A 394 -47.53 -5.19 23.31
N ASP A 395 -47.17 -5.82 22.18
CA ASP A 395 -48.11 -6.61 21.38
C ASP A 395 -48.68 -7.79 22.16
N ALA A 396 -47.82 -8.51 22.90
CA ALA A 396 -48.23 -9.61 23.75
C ALA A 396 -49.19 -9.15 24.86
N LEU A 397 -48.89 -8.02 25.51
CA LEU A 397 -49.77 -7.43 26.52
C LEU A 397 -51.11 -7.00 25.92
N ASN A 398 -51.10 -6.41 24.72
CA ASN A 398 -52.32 -5.99 24.03
C ASN A 398 -53.21 -7.19 23.69
N MET A 399 -52.62 -8.29 23.21
CA MET A 399 -53.36 -9.55 22.99
C MET A 399 -53.95 -10.12 24.28
N GLN A 400 -53.19 -10.10 25.38
CA GLN A 400 -53.68 -10.54 26.68
C GLN A 400 -54.84 -9.67 27.18
N LEU A 401 -54.74 -8.35 26.99
CA LEU A 401 -55.78 -7.40 27.36
C LEU A 401 -57.07 -7.64 26.57
N GLN A 402 -56.98 -7.79 25.25
CA GLN A 402 -58.16 -8.09 24.41
C GLN A 402 -58.81 -9.42 24.83
N LYS A 403 -58.02 -10.45 25.11
CA LYS A 403 -58.54 -11.73 25.59
C LYS A 403 -59.24 -11.59 26.94
N TRP A 404 -58.66 -10.81 27.85
CA TRP A 404 -59.27 -10.54 29.16
C TRP A 404 -60.61 -9.81 29.01
N VAL A 405 -60.67 -8.77 28.16
CA VAL A 405 -61.92 -8.04 27.87
C VAL A 405 -63.00 -8.98 27.33
N GLN A 406 -62.65 -9.87 26.39
CA GLN A 406 -63.59 -10.87 25.87
C GLN A 406 -64.12 -11.80 26.95
N VAL A 407 -63.25 -12.29 27.84
CA VAL A 407 -63.65 -13.15 28.95
C VAL A 407 -64.60 -12.42 29.90
N VAL A 408 -64.27 -11.19 30.29
CA VAL A 408 -65.12 -10.39 31.19
C VAL A 408 -66.49 -10.14 30.55
N ASN A 409 -66.55 -9.76 29.27
CA ASN A 409 -67.81 -9.57 28.57
C ASN A 409 -68.64 -10.87 28.51
N SER A 410 -68.02 -12.01 28.22
CA SER A 410 -68.73 -13.30 28.18
C SER A 410 -69.30 -13.69 29.55
N GLN A 411 -68.57 -13.42 30.64
CA GLN A 411 -69.06 -13.67 32.00
C GLN A 411 -70.20 -12.72 32.36
N LEU A 412 -70.13 -11.47 31.92
CA LEU A 412 -71.20 -10.48 32.10
C LEU A 412 -72.47 -10.89 31.35
N ASP A 413 -72.35 -11.34 30.11
CA ASP A 413 -73.45 -11.84 29.30
C ASP A 413 -74.09 -13.09 29.91
N GLU A 414 -73.27 -14.02 30.41
CA GLU A 414 -73.74 -15.23 31.07
C GLU A 414 -74.46 -14.92 32.40
N ALA A 415 -73.94 -14.00 33.21
CA ALA A 415 -74.57 -13.53 34.43
C ALA A 415 -75.91 -12.82 34.14
N THR A 416 -75.95 -11.96 33.12
CA THR A 416 -77.17 -11.28 32.68
C THR A 416 -78.21 -12.30 32.20
N SER A 417 -77.81 -13.30 31.41
CA SER A 417 -78.72 -14.35 30.94
C SER A 417 -79.25 -15.23 32.08
N GLN A 418 -78.42 -15.54 33.08
CA GLN A 418 -78.88 -16.24 34.28
C GLN A 418 -79.86 -15.39 35.08
N PHE A 419 -79.59 -14.10 35.22
CA PHE A 419 -80.50 -13.16 35.88
C PHE A 419 -81.86 -13.07 35.15
N ASP A 420 -81.86 -12.97 33.82
CA ASP A 420 -83.08 -12.96 33.01
C ASP A 420 -83.91 -14.25 33.15
N LYS A 421 -83.25 -15.41 33.27
CA LYS A 421 -83.92 -16.70 33.51
C LYS A 421 -84.59 -16.72 34.88
N VAL A 422 -83.88 -16.28 35.92
CA VAL A 422 -84.42 -16.20 37.28
C VAL A 422 -85.60 -15.21 37.31
N GLN A 423 -85.47 -14.07 36.65
CA GLN A 423 -86.55 -13.08 36.59
C GLN A 423 -87.78 -13.61 35.86
N LYS A 424 -87.62 -14.28 34.71
CA LYS A 424 -88.75 -14.94 34.01
C LYS A 424 -89.39 -16.03 34.85
N GLU A 425 -88.62 -16.78 35.62
CA GLU A 425 -89.16 -17.81 36.52
C GLU A 425 -89.96 -17.19 37.67
N ILE A 426 -89.49 -16.09 38.24
CA ILE A 426 -90.24 -15.29 39.23
C ILE A 426 -91.53 -14.71 38.62
N THR A 427 -91.48 -14.16 37.40
CA THR A 427 -92.68 -13.63 36.72
C THR A 427 -93.66 -14.74 36.39
N SER A 428 -93.21 -15.93 35.98
CA SER A 428 -94.09 -17.09 35.74
C SER A 428 -94.76 -17.61 37.01
N GLN A 429 -94.09 -17.51 38.18
CA GLN A 429 -94.68 -17.83 39.47
C GLN A 429 -95.67 -16.75 39.96
N ALA A 430 -95.45 -15.49 39.58
CA ALA A 430 -96.39 -14.39 39.82
C ALA A 430 -97.64 -14.49 38.93
N GLU A 431 -97.50 -14.81 37.64
CA GLU A 431 -98.62 -15.01 36.71
C GLU A 431 -99.45 -16.25 37.06
N ALA A 432 -98.84 -17.31 37.61
CA ALA A 432 -99.56 -18.45 38.18
C ALA A 432 -100.37 -18.08 39.44
N SER A 433 -100.05 -16.94 40.08
CA SER A 433 -100.79 -16.39 41.22
C SER A 433 -101.83 -15.33 40.81
N GLU A 434 -101.73 -14.73 39.61
CA GLU A 434 -102.59 -13.65 39.13
C GLU A 434 -103.80 -14.07 38.25
N VAL A 435 -103.99 -15.36 37.94
CA VAL A 435 -105.20 -15.85 37.24
C VAL A 435 -106.48 -15.77 38.11
N VAL A 436 -106.42 -15.30 39.36
CA VAL A 436 -107.58 -15.26 40.28
C VAL A 436 -108.27 -13.89 40.42
N THR A 437 -107.69 -12.76 39.99
CA THR A 437 -108.34 -11.46 40.26
C THR A 437 -108.25 -10.44 39.11
N SER A 438 -109.26 -10.53 38.25
CA SER A 438 -110.02 -9.46 37.60
C SER A 438 -109.30 -8.24 37.01
N SER A 439 -109.36 -8.18 35.67
CA SER A 439 -110.01 -7.12 34.88
C SER A 439 -110.66 -5.96 35.65
N ALA A 440 -110.19 -4.74 35.42
CA ALA A 440 -110.97 -3.59 34.92
C ALA A 440 -110.12 -2.31 34.97
N GLU A 441 -110.09 -1.59 33.84
CA GLU A 441 -110.19 -0.11 33.72
C GLU A 441 -109.09 0.74 34.41
N ASP A 442 -108.53 1.83 33.88
CA ASP A 442 -108.73 2.68 32.71
C ASP A 442 -107.52 3.66 32.65
N GLY A 443 -107.34 4.35 31.53
CA GLY A 443 -106.98 5.77 31.52
C GLY A 443 -105.57 6.28 31.87
N PHE A 444 -104.94 6.84 30.81
CA PHE A 444 -104.40 8.22 30.74
C PHE A 444 -102.94 8.57 31.17
N GLN A 445 -102.23 9.12 30.17
CA GLN A 445 -101.40 10.36 30.15
C GLN A 445 -99.86 10.37 30.38
N GLN A 446 -99.19 10.94 29.35
CA GLN A 446 -98.14 11.99 29.37
C GLN A 446 -96.68 11.62 29.73
N ARG A 447 -95.75 11.76 28.74
CA ARG A 447 -94.74 12.85 28.54
C ARG A 447 -93.45 12.56 29.34
N GLU A 448 -92.19 12.59 28.87
CA GLU A 448 -91.45 13.43 27.90
C GLU A 448 -90.24 12.64 27.32
N GLU A 449 -90.02 12.75 26.01
CA GLU A 449 -88.71 12.70 25.29
C GLU A 449 -87.96 14.02 25.61
N GLU A 450 -86.64 14.25 25.56
CA GLU A 450 -85.43 13.66 24.94
C GLU A 450 -84.28 14.58 25.46
N GLU A 451 -83.11 14.12 25.93
CA GLU A 451 -81.87 13.94 25.12
C GLU A 451 -81.72 14.92 23.93
N GLN A 452 -80.66 15.66 23.64
CA GLN A 452 -79.21 15.59 23.83
C GLN A 452 -78.66 16.93 23.28
N GLN A 453 -77.54 17.44 23.83
CA GLN A 453 -76.28 17.65 23.09
C GLN A 453 -75.24 18.44 23.92
N PRO A 454 -73.92 18.26 23.63
CA PRO A 454 -72.84 18.50 24.59
C PRO A 454 -71.95 19.72 24.30
N GLU A 455 -71.33 20.25 25.36
CA GLU A 455 -70.06 21.01 25.40
C GLU A 455 -68.91 19.98 25.54
N SER A 456 -67.80 19.99 24.79
CA SER A 456 -66.62 20.88 24.72
C SER A 456 -65.38 19.98 24.86
N GLU A 457 -64.41 20.11 23.94
CA GLU A 457 -62.98 20.44 24.18
C GLU A 457 -62.19 19.49 25.08
N ALA A 458 -60.90 19.19 24.92
CA ALA A 458 -59.86 19.22 23.89
C ALA A 458 -58.57 18.79 24.63
N LEU A 459 -57.57 18.26 23.90
CA LEU A 459 -56.16 17.98 24.32
C LEU A 459 -56.01 16.78 25.28
N GLU A 460 -55.01 15.89 25.18
CA GLU A 460 -53.65 15.81 24.62
C GLU A 460 -53.36 14.28 24.50
N GLU A 461 -52.53 13.70 23.64
CA GLU A 461 -51.07 13.79 23.58
C GLU A 461 -50.56 12.82 22.47
N MET A 462 -49.55 13.27 21.71
CA MET A 462 -48.42 12.53 21.12
C MET A 462 -48.59 11.11 20.52
N ILE A 463 -48.46 11.01 19.18
CA ILE A 463 -47.44 10.19 18.48
C ILE A 463 -46.89 11.00 17.30
#